data_AF-A0A3C1LEG1-F1
#
_entry.id   AF-A0A3C1LEG1-F1
#
_cell.length_a   1.000
_cell.length_b   1.000
_cell.length_c   1.000
_cell.angle_alpha   90.00
_cell.angle_beta   90.00
_cell.angle_gamma   90.00
#
_symmetry.space_group_name_H-M   'P 1'
#
loop_
_entity.id
_entity.type
_entity.pdbx_description
1 polymer ?
#
loop_
_entity_poly.entity_id
_entity_poly.type
_entity_poly.pdbx_seq_one_letter_code
_entity_poly.pdbx_strand_id
1 'polypeptide(L)'
;MQLYTPSLTQYQRLLTKEVKIGDLLLGNGHPIRVQTMTTTDTMDTEATVLQTIRCIEAGAELVRITAPSKKEAENLQLIKNELRKRGYHTPLVADIHFTPNAAEIAARIVEKVRVNPGNYVDKKKFEQIEYTDAEYLEEIERIRERFTPLVRICKEYGTAMRIGTNHGSLSDRIMSRYGDTPIGMVESAMEFLRIARSESYHNI
;
A
#
# COMPACT_ATOMS: atom_id res chain seq x y z
N MET A 1 32.54 1.97 -1.51
CA MET A 1 31.50 2.47 -2.44
C MET A 1 30.52 1.34 -2.66
N GLN A 2 29.30 1.44 -2.13
CA GLN A 2 28.29 0.39 -2.31
C GLN A 2 27.75 0.51 -3.74
N LEU A 3 27.94 -0.52 -4.56
CA LEU A 3 27.46 -0.52 -5.94
C LEU A 3 25.92 -0.56 -5.93
N TYR A 4 25.27 0.39 -6.61
CA TYR A 4 23.80 0.46 -6.75
C TYR A 4 23.23 -0.76 -7.49
N THR A 5 23.97 -1.30 -8.47
CA THR A 5 23.61 -2.49 -9.22
C THR A 5 24.83 -3.38 -9.42
N PRO A 6 24.68 -4.71 -9.37
CA PRO A 6 25.78 -5.64 -9.64
C PRO A 6 26.22 -5.64 -11.11
N SER A 7 25.37 -5.20 -12.04
CA SER A 7 25.71 -5.04 -13.45
C SER A 7 24.89 -3.93 -14.11
N LEU A 8 25.53 -3.19 -15.03
CA LEU A 8 24.89 -2.18 -15.88
C LEU A 8 24.41 -2.73 -17.23
N THR A 9 24.87 -3.94 -17.61
CA THR A 9 24.65 -4.51 -18.94
C THR A 9 23.95 -5.86 -18.91
N GLN A 10 23.87 -6.50 -17.74
CA GLN A 10 23.21 -7.79 -17.56
C GLN A 10 22.10 -7.67 -16.54
N TYR A 11 20.97 -8.28 -16.84
CA TYR A 11 19.88 -8.41 -15.89
C TYR A 11 20.30 -9.34 -14.75
N GLN A 12 20.25 -8.82 -13.53
CA GLN A 12 20.29 -9.63 -12.33
C GLN A 12 19.09 -9.28 -11.46
N ARG A 13 18.35 -10.31 -11.06
CA ARG A 13 17.19 -10.13 -10.20
C ARG A 13 17.63 -9.73 -8.79
N LEU A 14 17.05 -8.66 -8.26
CA LEU A 14 17.26 -8.25 -6.88
C LEU A 14 16.74 -9.34 -5.93
N LEU A 15 17.59 -9.76 -4.98
CA LEU A 15 17.18 -10.65 -3.91
C LEU A 15 16.27 -9.89 -2.94
N THR A 16 15.05 -10.39 -2.76
CA THR A 16 14.04 -9.78 -1.89
C THR A 16 13.43 -10.84 -0.98
N LYS A 17 12.80 -10.40 0.11
CA LYS A 17 11.97 -11.28 0.92
C LYS A 17 10.72 -11.71 0.14
N GLU A 18 10.21 -12.87 0.52
CA GLU A 18 8.90 -13.34 0.05
C GLU A 18 7.79 -12.61 0.82
N VAL A 19 6.75 -12.23 0.08
CA VAL A 19 5.53 -11.58 0.57
C VAL A 19 4.35 -12.44 0.10
N LYS A 20 3.50 -12.84 1.04
CA LYS A 20 2.30 -13.65 0.77
C LYS A 20 1.08 -12.74 0.67
N ILE A 21 0.34 -12.84 -0.43
CA ILE A 21 -0.86 -12.05 -0.72
C ILE A 21 -2.00 -13.03 -1.03
N GLY A 22 -2.77 -13.41 -0.01
CA GLY A 22 -3.67 -14.56 -0.12
C GLY A 22 -2.84 -15.82 -0.44
N ASP A 23 -3.17 -16.52 -1.53
CA ASP A 23 -2.42 -17.69 -1.98
C ASP A 23 -1.27 -17.33 -2.96
N LEU A 24 -1.13 -16.06 -3.33
CA LEU A 24 -0.09 -15.59 -4.25
C LEU A 24 1.21 -15.27 -3.50
N LEU A 25 2.36 -15.73 -4.03
CA LEU A 25 3.69 -15.41 -3.51
C LEU A 25 4.40 -14.40 -4.42
N LEU A 26 5.02 -13.38 -3.83
CA LEU A 26 5.76 -12.33 -4.51
C LEU A 26 7.14 -12.15 -3.88
N GLY A 27 8.16 -11.89 -4.71
CA GLY A 27 9.55 -11.73 -4.26
C GLY A 27 10.32 -13.06 -4.19
N ASN A 28 11.53 -13.05 -3.64
CA ASN A 28 12.34 -14.25 -3.37
C ASN A 28 12.40 -15.30 -4.50
N GLY A 29 12.58 -14.88 -5.75
CA GLY A 29 12.67 -15.82 -6.89
C GLY A 29 11.33 -16.17 -7.57
N HIS A 30 10.17 -15.88 -6.97
CA HIS A 30 8.85 -16.06 -7.63
C HIS A 30 8.65 -15.14 -8.83
N PRO A 31 7.88 -15.48 -9.88
CA PRO A 31 7.67 -14.63 -11.05
C PRO A 31 7.25 -13.18 -10.74
N ILE A 32 7.56 -12.25 -11.64
CA ILE A 32 7.01 -10.88 -11.58
C ILE A 32 5.50 -11.01 -11.77
N ARG A 33 4.72 -10.50 -10.80
CA ARG A 33 3.26 -10.65 -10.78
C ARG A 33 2.57 -9.55 -11.58
N VAL A 34 1.59 -9.92 -12.39
CA VAL A 34 0.77 -8.99 -13.17
C VAL A 34 -0.35 -8.45 -12.30
N GLN A 35 -0.41 -7.12 -12.13
CA GLN A 35 -1.45 -6.45 -11.38
C GLN A 35 -2.13 -5.38 -12.25
N THR A 36 -3.44 -5.21 -12.08
CA THR A 36 -4.20 -4.08 -12.66
C THR A 36 -5.08 -3.39 -11.61
N MET A 37 -5.82 -2.37 -12.03
CA MET A 37 -6.75 -1.63 -11.18
C MET A 37 -8.09 -1.46 -11.90
N THR A 38 -9.20 -1.62 -11.18
CA THR A 38 -10.53 -1.30 -11.69
C THR A 38 -10.71 0.20 -11.87
N THR A 39 -11.68 0.57 -12.69
CA THR A 39 -12.07 1.96 -12.96
C THR A 39 -13.54 2.23 -12.62
N THR A 40 -14.30 1.20 -12.28
CA THR A 40 -15.68 1.31 -11.81
C THR A 40 -15.75 2.00 -10.45
N ASP A 41 -16.90 2.61 -10.16
CA ASP A 41 -17.22 3.03 -8.80
C ASP A 41 -17.27 1.79 -7.91
N THR A 42 -16.53 1.80 -6.80
CA THR A 42 -16.49 0.68 -5.86
C THR A 42 -17.83 0.46 -5.18
N MET A 43 -18.71 1.46 -5.13
CA MET A 43 -20.09 1.29 -4.65
C MET A 43 -21.01 0.60 -5.66
N ASP A 44 -20.61 0.52 -6.94
CA ASP A 44 -21.26 -0.36 -7.92
C ASP A 44 -20.63 -1.76 -7.86
N THR A 45 -21.17 -2.57 -6.95
CA THR A 45 -20.67 -3.92 -6.67
C THR A 45 -20.67 -4.80 -7.91
N GLU A 46 -21.76 -4.83 -8.68
CA GLU A 46 -21.85 -5.72 -9.84
C GLU A 46 -20.90 -5.28 -10.96
N ALA A 47 -20.85 -3.97 -11.27
CA ALA A 47 -19.90 -3.47 -12.27
C ALA A 47 -18.45 -3.77 -11.87
N THR A 48 -18.10 -3.59 -10.59
CA THR A 48 -16.75 -3.86 -10.09
C THR A 48 -16.41 -5.34 -10.11
N VAL A 49 -17.36 -6.22 -9.77
CA VAL A 49 -17.20 -7.68 -9.90
C VAL A 49 -16.98 -8.06 -11.37
N LEU A 50 -17.81 -7.59 -12.30
CA LEU A 50 -17.70 -7.90 -13.72
C LEU A 50 -16.39 -7.39 -14.32
N GLN A 51 -15.96 -6.17 -13.99
CA GLN A 51 -14.67 -5.65 -14.45
C GLN A 51 -13.50 -6.45 -13.85
N THR A 52 -13.58 -6.82 -12.57
CA THR A 52 -12.56 -7.65 -11.91
C THR A 52 -12.42 -9.00 -12.60
N ILE A 53 -13.53 -9.66 -12.94
CA ILE A 53 -13.52 -10.93 -13.69
C ILE A 53 -12.82 -10.76 -15.04
N ARG A 54 -13.19 -9.74 -15.83
CA ARG A 54 -12.52 -9.46 -17.12
C ARG A 54 -11.03 -9.24 -16.96
N CYS A 55 -10.60 -8.55 -15.91
CA CYS A 55 -9.18 -8.35 -15.62
C CYS A 55 -8.47 -9.67 -15.32
N ILE A 56 -9.09 -10.56 -14.55
CA ILE A 56 -8.55 -11.88 -14.21
C ILE A 56 -8.46 -12.75 -15.46
N GLU A 57 -9.52 -12.79 -16.27
CA GLU A 57 -9.55 -13.55 -17.55
C GLU A 57 -8.51 -13.03 -18.56
N ALA A 58 -8.16 -11.75 -18.49
CA ALA A 58 -7.07 -11.17 -19.26
C ALA A 58 -5.66 -11.45 -18.69
N GLY A 59 -5.56 -12.15 -17.54
CA GLY A 59 -4.30 -12.59 -16.94
C GLY A 59 -3.82 -11.79 -15.72
N ALA A 60 -4.67 -10.94 -15.11
CA ALA A 60 -4.29 -10.26 -13.87
C ALA A 60 -4.24 -11.24 -12.68
N GLU A 61 -3.09 -11.31 -12.02
CA GLU A 61 -2.87 -12.12 -10.81
C GLU A 61 -3.23 -11.35 -9.52
N LEU A 62 -3.39 -10.03 -9.62
CA LEU A 62 -3.82 -9.14 -8.55
C LEU A 62 -4.74 -8.07 -9.13
N VAL A 63 -5.85 -7.78 -8.46
CA VAL A 63 -6.76 -6.70 -8.88
C VAL A 63 -6.89 -5.67 -7.76
N ARG A 64 -6.54 -4.43 -8.08
CA ARG A 64 -6.65 -3.31 -7.16
C ARG A 64 -7.99 -2.59 -7.33
N ILE A 65 -8.62 -2.24 -6.23
CA ILE A 65 -9.92 -1.55 -6.17
C ILE A 65 -9.76 -0.34 -5.24
N THR A 66 -10.27 0.82 -5.63
CA THR A 66 -10.19 2.04 -4.81
C THR A 66 -11.11 1.93 -3.59
N ALA A 67 -10.66 2.37 -2.41
CA ALA A 67 -11.49 2.39 -1.21
C ALA A 67 -11.25 3.68 -0.40
N PRO A 68 -11.73 4.83 -0.90
CA PRO A 68 -11.40 6.14 -0.32
C PRO A 68 -12.02 6.37 1.07
N SER A 69 -13.18 5.79 1.37
CA SER A 69 -13.88 5.94 2.63
C SER A 69 -14.27 4.59 3.26
N LYS A 70 -14.88 4.64 4.45
CA LYS A 70 -15.38 3.45 5.16
C LYS A 70 -16.41 2.69 4.32
N LYS A 71 -17.28 3.39 3.60
CA LYS A 71 -18.35 2.77 2.81
C LYS A 71 -17.79 1.88 1.71
N GLU A 72 -16.82 2.38 0.95
CA GLU A 72 -16.19 1.59 -0.11
C GLU A 72 -15.37 0.45 0.50
N ALA A 73 -14.67 0.68 1.62
CA ALA A 73 -13.92 -0.36 2.32
C ALA A 73 -14.83 -1.51 2.81
N GLU A 74 -16.01 -1.20 3.36
CA GLU A 74 -17.02 -2.19 3.74
C GLU A 74 -17.57 -2.92 2.50
N ASN A 75 -17.80 -2.20 1.40
CA ASN A 75 -18.32 -2.80 0.17
C ASN A 75 -17.35 -3.80 -0.50
N LEU A 76 -16.04 -3.71 -0.21
CA LEU A 76 -15.08 -4.73 -0.64
C LEU A 76 -15.46 -6.13 -0.17
N GLN A 77 -16.16 -6.28 0.97
CA GLN A 77 -16.61 -7.58 1.45
C GLN A 77 -17.66 -8.17 0.51
N LEU A 78 -18.60 -7.35 0.03
CA LEU A 78 -19.63 -7.77 -0.90
C LEU A 78 -19.03 -8.16 -2.25
N ILE A 79 -18.11 -7.34 -2.78
CA ILE A 79 -17.36 -7.63 -4.01
C ILE A 79 -16.58 -8.94 -3.87
N LYS A 80 -15.81 -9.12 -2.78
CA LYS A 80 -15.03 -10.33 -2.53
C LYS A 80 -15.93 -11.56 -2.44
N ASN A 81 -17.03 -11.49 -1.70
CA ASN A 81 -17.96 -12.60 -1.55
C ASN A 81 -18.56 -13.03 -2.89
N GLU A 82 -18.97 -12.07 -3.71
CA GLU A 82 -19.55 -12.38 -5.03
C GLU A 82 -18.51 -12.97 -5.99
N LEU A 83 -17.26 -12.47 -5.99
CA LEU A 83 -16.17 -13.07 -6.76
C LEU A 83 -15.90 -14.52 -6.35
N ARG A 84 -15.83 -14.79 -5.03
CA ARG A 84 -15.60 -16.14 -4.50
C ARG A 84 -16.77 -17.07 -4.83
N LYS A 85 -18.01 -16.59 -4.74
CA LYS A 85 -19.22 -17.33 -5.16
C LYS A 85 -19.18 -17.71 -6.65
N ARG A 86 -18.61 -16.84 -7.49
CA ARG A 86 -18.40 -17.10 -8.93
C ARG A 86 -17.14 -17.92 -9.23
N GLY A 87 -16.41 -18.41 -8.22
CA GLY A 87 -15.22 -19.25 -8.37
C GLY A 87 -13.91 -18.51 -8.59
N TYR A 88 -13.88 -17.18 -8.45
CA TYR A 88 -12.67 -16.38 -8.62
C TYR A 88 -11.95 -16.18 -7.28
N HIS A 89 -10.72 -16.70 -7.17
CA HIS A 89 -9.89 -16.65 -5.96
C HIS A 89 -8.74 -15.64 -6.01
N THR A 90 -8.60 -14.89 -7.12
CA THR A 90 -7.55 -13.87 -7.28
C THR A 90 -7.56 -12.88 -6.09
N PRO A 91 -6.38 -12.55 -5.52
CA PRO A 91 -6.29 -11.63 -4.40
C PRO A 91 -6.66 -10.19 -4.80
N LEU A 92 -7.35 -9.51 -3.89
CA LEU A 92 -7.76 -8.11 -4.04
C LEU A 92 -6.81 -7.19 -3.28
N VAL A 93 -6.60 -6.00 -3.85
CA VAL A 93 -5.80 -4.94 -3.24
C VAL A 93 -6.68 -3.71 -2.99
N ALA A 94 -6.84 -3.27 -1.75
CA ALA A 94 -7.53 -2.02 -1.45
C ALA A 94 -6.57 -0.82 -1.61
N ASP A 95 -6.94 0.16 -2.44
CA ASP A 95 -6.15 1.38 -2.64
C ASP A 95 -6.66 2.52 -1.77
N ILE A 96 -5.87 2.93 -0.77
CA ILE A 96 -6.29 3.86 0.28
C ILE A 96 -5.27 4.98 0.42
N HIS A 97 -5.76 6.21 0.35
CA HIS A 97 -4.91 7.40 0.33
C HIS A 97 -4.96 8.20 1.64
N PHE A 98 -6.16 8.45 2.19
CA PHE A 98 -6.35 9.48 3.22
C PHE A 98 -6.99 9.00 4.53
N THR A 99 -7.62 7.82 4.55
CA THR A 99 -8.54 7.43 5.62
C THR A 99 -8.01 6.20 6.37
N PRO A 100 -7.30 6.35 7.51
CA PRO A 100 -6.81 5.21 8.30
C PRO A 100 -7.90 4.20 8.64
N ASN A 101 -9.07 4.67 9.07
CA ASN A 101 -10.19 3.79 9.40
C ASN A 101 -10.65 2.92 8.22
N ALA A 102 -10.58 3.43 6.99
CA ALA A 102 -10.91 2.64 5.80
C ALA A 102 -9.84 1.57 5.56
N ALA A 103 -8.57 1.88 5.83
CA ALA A 103 -7.48 0.91 5.74
C ALA A 103 -7.62 -0.21 6.76
N GLU A 104 -7.99 0.13 7.99
CA GLU A 104 -8.21 -0.86 9.05
C GLU A 104 -9.39 -1.80 8.73
N ILE A 105 -10.48 -1.27 8.15
CA ILE A 105 -11.61 -2.10 7.67
C ILE A 105 -11.17 -2.98 6.51
N ALA A 106 -10.59 -2.39 5.46
CA ALA A 106 -10.19 -3.12 4.27
C ALA A 106 -9.15 -4.21 4.58
N ALA A 107 -8.22 -3.95 5.51
CA ALA A 107 -7.20 -4.90 5.90
C ALA A 107 -7.76 -6.19 6.54
N ARG A 108 -9.00 -6.16 7.05
CA ARG A 108 -9.68 -7.36 7.58
C ARG A 108 -10.41 -8.15 6.49
N ILE A 109 -10.58 -7.55 5.31
CA ILE A 109 -11.43 -8.06 4.23
C ILE A 109 -10.59 -8.58 3.06
N VAL A 110 -9.65 -7.77 2.56
CA VAL A 110 -8.86 -8.09 1.35
C VAL A 110 -7.47 -8.61 1.69
N GLU A 111 -6.82 -9.22 0.71
CA GLU A 111 -5.51 -9.86 0.89
C GLU A 111 -4.35 -8.86 0.93
N LYS A 112 -4.55 -7.63 0.43
CA LYS A 112 -3.54 -6.57 0.46
C LYS A 112 -4.14 -5.18 0.60
N VAL A 113 -3.48 -4.31 1.34
CA VAL A 113 -3.78 -2.87 1.35
C VAL A 113 -2.62 -2.07 0.76
N ARG A 114 -2.91 -1.01 0.01
CA ARG A 114 -1.93 0.02 -0.34
C ARG A 114 -2.21 1.26 0.50
N VAL A 115 -1.17 1.76 1.16
CA VAL A 115 -1.15 3.05 1.85
C VAL A 115 -0.19 4.02 1.17
N ASN A 116 -0.49 5.32 1.29
CA ASN A 116 0.38 6.40 0.84
C ASN A 116 0.89 7.21 2.04
N PRO A 117 2.19 7.13 2.38
CA PRO A 117 2.80 7.84 3.49
C PRO A 117 2.44 9.31 3.61
N GLY A 118 2.49 10.06 2.51
CA GLY A 118 2.36 11.51 2.57
C GLY A 118 0.94 12.01 2.83
N ASN A 119 -0.07 11.15 2.69
CA ASN A 119 -1.49 11.50 2.86
C ASN A 119 -2.16 10.73 4.01
N TYR A 120 -1.48 9.77 4.62
CA TYR A 120 -2.07 8.87 5.62
C TYR A 120 -2.38 9.58 6.95
N VAL A 121 -1.53 10.55 7.33
CA VAL A 121 -1.64 11.30 8.59
C VAL A 121 -2.00 12.75 8.34
N ASP A 122 -1.40 13.34 7.31
CA ASP A 122 -1.49 14.77 7.04
C ASP A 122 -2.40 15.06 5.86
N LYS A 123 -3.27 16.05 6.03
CA LYS A 123 -3.76 16.82 4.89
C LYS A 123 -2.68 17.86 4.62
N LYS A 124 -2.13 17.91 3.40
CA LYS A 124 -1.22 18.97 2.99
C LYS A 124 -1.84 20.32 3.33
N LYS A 125 -1.21 21.07 4.22
CA LYS A 125 -1.65 22.43 4.55
C LYS A 125 -0.74 23.45 3.90
N PHE A 126 0.52 23.08 3.59
CA PHE A 126 1.56 24.01 3.11
C PHE A 126 1.70 25.28 3.98
N GLU A 127 1.23 25.24 5.22
CA GLU A 127 1.26 26.35 6.18
C GLU A 127 2.64 26.45 6.85
N GLN A 128 3.34 25.32 6.99
CA GLN A 128 4.66 25.22 7.62
C GLN A 128 5.71 24.88 6.55
N ILE A 129 6.62 25.83 6.33
CA ILE A 129 7.62 25.77 5.25
C ILE A 129 8.92 25.12 5.74
N GLU A 130 9.26 25.31 7.01
CA GLU A 130 10.48 24.79 7.65
C GLU A 130 10.12 23.97 8.88
N TYR A 131 10.74 22.81 9.02
CA TYR A 131 10.63 21.93 10.17
C TYR A 131 11.99 21.86 10.88
N THR A 132 11.99 22.14 12.18
CA THR A 132 13.13 21.84 13.04
C THR A 132 13.26 20.32 13.24
N ASP A 133 14.43 19.86 13.71
CA ASP A 133 14.63 18.44 14.01
C ASP A 133 13.65 17.92 15.07
N ALA A 134 13.28 18.76 16.05
CA ALA A 134 12.30 18.41 17.08
C ALA A 134 10.90 18.21 16.49
N GLU A 135 10.42 19.16 15.68
CA GLU A 135 9.10 19.06 15.02
C GLU A 135 9.03 17.87 14.06
N TYR A 136 10.14 17.59 13.35
CA TYR A 136 10.22 16.41 12.48
C TYR A 136 10.05 15.12 13.29
N LEU A 137 10.70 14.99 14.45
CA LEU A 137 10.57 13.82 15.32
C LEU A 137 9.17 13.67 15.93
N GLU A 138 8.53 14.78 16.31
CA GLU A 138 7.15 14.77 16.79
C GLU A 138 6.17 14.25 15.72
N GLU A 139 6.36 14.65 14.46
CA GLU A 139 5.55 14.13 13.35
C GLU A 139 5.79 12.63 13.11
N ILE A 140 7.02 12.12 13.27
CA ILE A 140 7.29 10.68 13.21
C ILE A 140 6.53 9.91 14.29
N GLU A 141 6.48 10.42 15.52
CA GLU A 141 5.73 9.77 16.60
C GLU A 141 4.22 9.82 16.37
N ARG A 142 3.70 10.94 15.85
CA ARG A 142 2.28 11.03 15.44
C ARG A 142 1.94 10.03 14.33
N ILE A 143 2.86 9.80 13.38
CA ILE A 143 2.68 8.76 12.36
C ILE A 143 2.69 7.38 12.98
N ARG A 144 3.63 7.11 13.89
CA ARG A 144 3.68 5.85 14.63
C ARG A 144 2.35 5.54 15.30
N GLU A 145 1.79 6.48 16.05
CA GLU A 145 0.52 6.29 16.75
C GLU A 145 -0.64 5.93 15.79
N ARG A 146 -0.71 6.60 14.63
CA ARG A 146 -1.82 6.40 13.67
C ARG A 146 -1.63 5.22 12.72
N PHE A 147 -0.39 4.83 12.44
CA PHE A 147 -0.08 3.75 11.51
C PHE A 147 0.01 2.38 12.21
N THR A 148 0.45 2.35 13.48
CA THR A 148 0.59 1.12 14.27
C THR A 148 -0.69 0.27 14.32
N PRO A 149 -1.91 0.84 14.51
CA PRO A 149 -3.15 0.06 14.48
C PRO A 149 -3.32 -0.73 13.19
N LEU A 150 -3.10 -0.11 12.04
CA LEU A 150 -3.18 -0.78 10.75
C LEU A 150 -2.13 -1.89 10.61
N VAL A 151 -0.89 -1.64 11.03
CA VAL A 151 0.18 -2.66 10.99
C VAL A 151 -0.19 -3.88 11.81
N ARG A 152 -0.75 -3.68 13.01
CA ARG A 152 -1.21 -4.76 13.89
C ARG A 152 -2.35 -5.55 13.27
N ILE A 153 -3.33 -4.88 12.66
CA ILE A 153 -4.42 -5.55 11.93
C ILE A 153 -3.89 -6.36 10.76
N CYS A 154 -2.99 -5.80 9.95
CA CYS A 154 -2.40 -6.53 8.83
C CYS A 154 -1.63 -7.77 9.31
N LYS A 155 -0.91 -7.66 10.43
CA LYS A 155 -0.22 -8.79 11.07
C LYS A 155 -1.20 -9.87 11.56
N GLU A 156 -2.29 -9.46 12.22
CA GLU A 156 -3.32 -10.36 12.76
C GLU A 156 -4.06 -11.11 11.65
N TYR A 157 -4.42 -10.44 10.56
CA TYR A 157 -5.21 -11.02 9.46
C TYR A 157 -4.35 -11.64 8.35
N GLY A 158 -3.01 -11.54 8.44
CA GLY A 158 -2.09 -12.00 7.40
C GLY A 158 -2.14 -11.16 6.12
N THR A 159 -2.78 -10.00 6.15
CA THR A 159 -2.94 -9.09 5.02
C THR A 159 -1.61 -8.46 4.67
N ALA A 160 -1.23 -8.46 3.39
CA ALA A 160 -0.02 -7.80 2.91
C ALA A 160 -0.22 -6.28 2.83
N MET A 161 0.88 -5.52 2.84
CA MET A 161 0.81 -4.07 2.72
C MET A 161 1.77 -3.56 1.67
N ARG A 162 1.33 -2.61 0.84
CA ARG A 162 2.23 -1.80 0.00
C ARG A 162 2.30 -0.39 0.56
N ILE A 163 3.49 0.04 0.95
CA ILE A 163 3.80 1.44 1.23
C ILE A 163 4.22 2.08 -0.09
N GLY A 164 3.35 2.90 -0.69
CA GLY A 164 3.57 3.46 -2.02
C GLY A 164 3.73 4.98 -1.99
N THR A 165 4.94 5.45 -2.28
CA THR A 165 5.30 6.87 -2.39
C THR A 165 5.33 7.34 -3.84
N ASN A 166 4.92 8.60 -4.05
CA ASN A 166 4.82 9.23 -5.36
C ASN A 166 5.27 10.69 -5.21
N HIS A 167 5.92 11.27 -6.23
CA HIS A 167 6.36 12.68 -6.24
C HIS A 167 5.24 13.66 -5.84
N GLY A 168 4.07 13.57 -6.49
CA GLY A 168 2.95 14.49 -6.23
C GLY A 168 2.33 14.42 -4.83
N SER A 169 2.69 13.43 -4.02
CA SER A 169 2.10 13.18 -2.70
C SER A 169 3.13 13.06 -1.58
N LEU A 170 4.33 13.64 -1.72
CA LEU A 170 5.24 13.79 -0.58
C LEU A 170 4.62 14.71 0.47
N SER A 171 4.81 14.40 1.75
CA SER A 171 4.34 15.21 2.89
C SER A 171 5.17 16.48 3.05
N ASP A 172 4.59 17.49 3.70
CA ASP A 172 5.22 18.80 3.92
C ASP A 172 6.57 18.66 4.65
N ARG A 173 6.66 17.77 5.67
CA ARG A 173 7.93 17.48 6.38
C ARG A 173 9.02 16.90 5.48
N ILE A 174 8.65 16.03 4.53
CA ILE A 174 9.60 15.40 3.59
C ILE A 174 10.04 16.44 2.57
N MET A 175 9.09 17.22 2.05
CA MET A 175 9.35 18.30 1.11
C MET A 175 10.30 19.36 1.69
N SER A 176 10.11 19.74 2.95
CA SER A 176 10.97 20.70 3.65
C SER A 176 12.41 20.16 3.84
N ARG A 177 12.56 18.92 4.30
CA ARG A 177 13.88 18.34 4.63
C ARG A 177 14.67 17.81 3.43
N TYR A 178 13.99 17.23 2.45
CA TYR A 178 14.62 16.52 1.32
C TYR A 178 14.21 17.03 -0.06
N GLY A 179 13.19 17.89 -0.14
CA GLY A 179 12.61 18.33 -1.40
C GLY A 179 11.87 17.22 -2.17
N ASP A 180 11.34 17.57 -3.35
CA ASP A 180 10.83 16.61 -4.32
C ASP A 180 11.99 15.92 -5.05
N THR A 181 12.72 15.07 -4.33
CA THR A 181 13.91 14.38 -4.81
C THR A 181 13.76 12.87 -4.68
N PRO A 182 14.57 12.07 -5.40
CA PRO A 182 14.60 10.62 -5.20
C PRO A 182 14.86 10.22 -3.74
N ILE A 183 15.68 10.99 -3.02
CA ILE A 183 15.95 10.76 -1.59
C ILE A 183 14.70 11.04 -0.76
N GLY A 184 13.97 12.12 -1.04
CA GLY A 184 12.70 12.42 -0.36
C GLY A 184 11.66 11.31 -0.55
N MET A 185 11.55 10.73 -1.74
CA MET A 185 10.68 9.57 -1.98
C MET A 185 11.08 8.34 -1.18
N VAL A 186 12.38 8.06 -1.07
CA VAL A 186 12.91 6.96 -0.29
C VAL A 186 12.61 7.18 1.19
N GLU A 187 12.94 8.35 1.73
CA GLU A 187 12.72 8.61 3.16
C GLU A 187 11.24 8.61 3.53
N SER A 188 10.36 9.12 2.66
CA SER A 188 8.91 9.03 2.86
C SER A 188 8.41 7.58 3.01
N ALA A 189 8.99 6.64 2.26
CA ALA A 189 8.66 5.22 2.40
C ALA A 189 9.32 4.61 3.65
N MET A 190 10.57 4.99 3.92
CA MET A 190 11.37 4.45 5.01
C MET A 190 10.82 4.80 6.39
N GLU A 191 10.24 5.99 6.58
CA GLU A 191 9.55 6.37 7.83
C GLU A 191 8.50 5.33 8.24
N PHE A 192 7.61 4.97 7.31
CA PHE A 192 6.55 3.98 7.55
C PHE A 192 7.11 2.56 7.65
N LEU A 193 8.11 2.22 6.83
CA LEU A 193 8.76 0.91 6.87
C LEU A 193 9.43 0.66 8.23
N ARG A 194 10.12 1.66 8.80
CA ARG A 194 10.76 1.57 10.12
C ARG A 194 9.73 1.26 11.22
N ILE A 195 8.55 1.92 11.19
CA ILE A 195 7.45 1.65 12.13
C ILE A 195 6.93 0.21 11.96
N ALA A 196 6.69 -0.23 10.73
CA ALA A 196 6.23 -1.59 10.49
C ALA A 196 7.24 -2.65 10.98
N ARG A 197 8.54 -2.39 10.79
CA ARG A 197 9.60 -3.29 11.28
C ARG A 197 9.69 -3.30 12.80
N SER A 198 9.46 -2.18 13.50
CA SER A 198 9.42 -2.17 14.97
C SER A 198 8.26 -3.02 15.53
N GLU A 199 7.15 -3.16 14.80
CA GLU A 199 6.04 -4.05 15.16
C GLU A 199 6.27 -5.52 14.71
N SER A 200 7.48 -5.85 14.23
CA SER A 200 7.84 -7.15 13.66
C SER A 200 6.90 -7.60 12.54
N TYR A 201 6.42 -6.64 11.73
CA TYR A 201 5.61 -6.90 10.56
C TYR A 201 6.50 -6.87 9.31
N HIS A 202 6.38 -7.90 8.48
CA HIS A 202 7.33 -8.17 7.40
C HIS A 202 6.69 -8.37 6.02
N ASN A 203 5.36 -8.46 5.97
CA ASN A 203 4.60 -8.68 4.74
C ASN A 203 4.38 -7.36 3.98
N ILE A 204 5.50 -6.70 3.61
CA ILE A 204 5.58 -5.40 2.94
C ILE A 204 6.34 -5.53 1.63
#